data_AF-A0A970A8W6-F1
#
_entry.id   AF-A0A970A8W6-F1
#
_cell.length_a   1.000
_cell.length_b   1.000
_cell.length_c   1.000
_cell.angle_alpha   90.00
_cell.angle_beta   90.00
_cell.angle_gamma   90.00
#
_symmetry.space_group_name_H-M   'P 1'
#
loop_
_entity.id
_entity.type
_entity.pdbx_description
1 polymer ?
#
loop_
_entity_poly.entity_id
_entity_poly.type
_entity_poly.pdbx_seq_one_letter_code
_entity_poly.pdbx_strand_id
1 'polypeptide(L)'
;MDDSNENFLNEENDEYNISIDDTSENETAIIWLRQIIAEVEKAKKENRLPSFVIPRQGYIEAISVPAHLYNPLLCLSKGNLELGISPVALNEDELKFVKALQNYIINHTDIFADKEIYLIRNRSKKGIGFFDDAGFYPDFIMWMITGEKQYITFIEPHGMARESFTSSKVGLHSRLKTEIEAKLKVPSVTLNSFILSTTKYSDLVDKSVTVEVWNANHVLFMDDSKYIEMIFDKLK
;
A
#
# COMPACT_ATOMS: atom_id res chain seq x y z
N MET A 1 16.07 -22.97 -37.31
CA MET A 1 15.16 -23.40 -36.22
C MET A 1 15.06 -22.21 -35.29
N ASP A 2 13.82 -21.82 -35.04
CA ASP A 2 13.37 -20.53 -34.52
C ASP A 2 13.61 -20.46 -33.01
N ASP A 3 14.36 -19.46 -32.54
CA ASP A 3 14.69 -19.19 -31.13
C ASP A 3 13.89 -17.97 -30.62
N SER A 4 12.64 -17.85 -31.06
CA SER A 4 11.67 -16.89 -30.52
C SER A 4 10.89 -17.53 -29.37
N ASN A 5 11.48 -17.48 -28.17
CA ASN A 5 10.72 -17.67 -26.94
C ASN A 5 10.95 -16.48 -26.00
N GLU A 6 10.35 -15.34 -26.38
CA GLU A 6 10.28 -14.10 -25.60
C GLU A 6 9.33 -14.24 -24.40
N ASN A 7 9.59 -15.16 -23.46
CA ASN A 7 8.73 -15.31 -22.28
C ASN A 7 9.45 -15.68 -20.97
N PHE A 8 10.75 -15.46 -20.88
CA PHE A 8 11.45 -15.50 -19.60
C PHE A 8 12.08 -14.14 -19.32
N LEU A 9 11.33 -13.30 -18.60
CA LEU A 9 11.92 -12.17 -17.89
C LEU A 9 12.80 -12.75 -16.77
N ASN A 10 14.12 -12.75 -16.99
CA ASN A 10 15.09 -13.04 -15.95
C ASN A 10 15.02 -11.93 -14.89
N GLU A 11 14.56 -12.25 -13.69
CA GLU A 11 14.41 -11.32 -12.55
C GLU A 11 15.74 -10.92 -11.88
N GLU A 12 16.91 -11.27 -12.42
CA GLU A 12 18.19 -11.20 -11.68
C GLU A 12 19.13 -10.03 -12.01
N ASN A 13 18.82 -9.07 -12.89
CA ASN A 13 19.82 -8.06 -13.31
C ASN A 13 19.38 -6.60 -13.14
N ASP A 14 18.90 -6.21 -11.97
CA ASP A 14 18.61 -4.80 -11.66
C ASP A 14 18.87 -4.44 -10.18
N GLU A 15 20.01 -4.87 -9.63
CA GLU A 15 20.49 -4.34 -8.35
C GLU A 15 21.33 -3.07 -8.55
N TYR A 16 20.67 -1.91 -8.49
CA TYR A 16 21.33 -0.65 -8.20
C TYR A 16 21.08 -0.32 -6.72
N ASN A 17 22.07 -0.60 -5.87
CA ASN A 17 22.10 -0.12 -4.50
C ASN A 17 22.48 1.37 -4.52
N ILE A 18 21.47 2.24 -4.45
CA ILE A 18 21.66 3.64 -4.10
C ILE A 18 21.34 3.75 -2.61
N SER A 19 22.35 3.81 -1.75
CA SER A 19 22.16 4.19 -0.36
C SER A 19 21.97 5.70 -0.31
N ILE A 20 20.72 6.16 -0.23
CA ILE A 20 20.40 7.57 -0.01
C ILE A 20 20.15 7.76 1.49
N ASP A 21 20.72 8.84 2.02
CA ASP A 21 20.62 9.30 3.41
C ASP A 21 19.17 9.34 3.93
N ASP A 22 18.94 8.94 5.19
CA ASP A 22 17.64 8.56 5.81
C ASP A 22 16.53 9.62 5.72
N THR A 23 16.87 10.90 5.54
CA THR A 23 15.92 12.01 5.38
C THR A 23 15.32 12.09 3.97
N SER A 24 16.05 11.64 2.95
CA SER A 24 15.69 11.79 1.55
C SER A 24 14.49 10.92 1.13
N GLU A 25 14.33 9.75 1.75
CA GLU A 25 13.30 8.75 1.45
C GLU A 25 11.93 9.22 1.93
N ASN A 26 11.85 9.67 3.19
CA ASN A 26 10.63 10.28 3.73
C ASN A 26 10.26 11.56 2.97
N GLU A 27 11.25 12.36 2.57
CA GLU A 27 11.01 13.52 1.70
C GLU A 27 10.47 13.10 0.33
N THR A 28 11.03 12.05 -0.27
CA THR A 28 10.56 11.48 -1.54
C THR A 28 9.13 10.97 -1.42
N ALA A 29 8.80 10.25 -0.34
CA ALA A 29 7.44 9.78 -0.06
C ALA A 29 6.47 10.96 0.11
N ILE A 30 6.86 12.03 0.83
CA ILE A 30 6.04 13.25 0.98
C ILE A 30 5.85 13.94 -0.37
N ILE A 31 6.89 14.06 -1.19
CA ILE A 31 6.80 14.66 -2.53
C ILE A 31 5.84 13.85 -3.41
N TRP A 32 6.00 12.53 -3.44
CA TRP A 32 5.11 11.63 -4.17
C TRP A 32 3.67 11.75 -3.69
N LEU A 33 3.44 11.74 -2.37
CA LEU A 33 2.10 11.92 -1.78
C LEU A 33 1.47 13.23 -2.25
N ARG A 34 2.20 14.34 -2.19
CA ARG A 34 1.70 15.64 -2.68
C ARG A 34 1.31 15.60 -4.15
N GLN A 35 2.13 14.96 -4.98
CA GLN A 35 1.88 14.85 -6.42
C GLN A 35 0.64 14.01 -6.72
N ILE A 36 0.50 12.83 -6.09
CA ILE A 36 -0.68 12.00 -6.33
C ILE A 36 -1.94 12.63 -5.75
N ILE A 37 -1.88 13.29 -4.59
CA ILE A 37 -3.04 14.02 -4.04
C ILE A 37 -3.50 15.09 -5.04
N ALA A 38 -2.57 15.86 -5.61
CA ALA A 38 -2.90 16.86 -6.63
C ALA A 38 -3.51 16.22 -7.89
N GLU A 39 -3.02 15.06 -8.31
CA GLU A 39 -3.53 14.33 -9.46
C GLU A 39 -4.92 13.74 -9.23
N VAL A 40 -5.20 13.20 -8.04
CA VAL A 40 -6.55 12.75 -7.64
C VAL A 40 -7.53 13.92 -7.65
N GLU A 41 -7.16 15.06 -7.07
CA GLU A 41 -8.01 16.24 -7.06
C GLU A 41 -8.25 16.80 -8.47
N LYS A 42 -7.25 16.73 -9.35
CA LYS A 42 -7.39 17.10 -10.76
C LYS A 42 -8.31 16.13 -11.50
N ALA A 43 -8.09 14.82 -11.35
CA ALA A 43 -8.86 13.78 -12.01
C ALA A 43 -10.34 13.82 -11.65
N LYS A 44 -10.67 14.10 -10.37
CA LYS A 44 -12.03 14.36 -9.91
C LYS A 44 -12.69 15.53 -10.64
N LYS A 45 -12.00 16.67 -10.75
CA LYS A 45 -12.52 17.85 -11.47
C LYS A 45 -12.75 17.56 -12.96
N GLU A 46 -11.92 16.72 -13.54
CA GLU A 46 -11.98 16.31 -14.95
C GLU A 46 -12.89 15.08 -15.18
N ASN A 47 -13.52 14.54 -14.12
CA ASN A 47 -14.36 13.33 -14.13
C ASN A 47 -13.70 12.15 -14.87
N ARG A 48 -12.42 11.92 -14.59
CA ARG A 48 -11.62 10.79 -15.09
C ARG A 48 -10.98 10.03 -13.95
N LEU A 49 -10.46 8.84 -14.25
CA LEU A 49 -9.63 8.10 -13.29
C LEU A 49 -8.30 8.84 -13.05
N PRO A 50 -7.81 8.86 -11.80
CA PRO A 50 -6.49 9.39 -11.49
C PRO A 50 -5.39 8.55 -12.14
N SER A 51 -4.36 9.23 -12.65
CA SER A 51 -3.15 8.56 -13.12
C SER A 51 -2.17 8.45 -11.97
N PHE A 52 -1.93 7.24 -11.48
CA PHE A 52 -0.93 7.01 -10.44
C PHE A 52 0.51 6.96 -10.98
N VAL A 53 0.70 7.25 -12.27
CA VAL A 53 1.99 7.37 -12.94
C VAL A 53 2.52 8.79 -12.75
N ILE A 54 3.67 8.94 -12.10
CA ILE A 54 4.33 10.25 -11.96
C ILE A 54 5.34 10.43 -13.10
N PRO A 55 5.17 11.41 -14.00
CA PRO A 55 6.17 11.74 -15.01
C PRO A 55 7.37 12.47 -14.39
N ARG A 56 8.57 12.27 -14.97
CA ARG A 56 9.80 12.99 -14.61
C ARG A 56 9.56 14.51 -14.71
N GLN A 57 9.54 15.21 -13.58
CA GLN A 57 9.90 16.62 -13.53
C GLN A 57 11.25 16.73 -12.85
N GLY A 58 12.17 17.41 -13.54
CA GLY A 58 13.60 17.42 -13.27
C GLY A 58 13.94 17.67 -11.80
N TYR A 59 15.06 17.08 -11.38
CA TYR A 59 15.65 16.99 -10.03
C TYR A 59 15.46 15.68 -9.25
N ILE A 60 14.67 14.71 -9.73
CA ILE A 60 14.66 13.36 -9.15
C ILE A 60 15.10 12.35 -10.23
N GLU A 61 16.40 12.02 -10.23
CA GLU A 61 16.96 10.97 -11.11
C GLU A 61 16.61 9.53 -10.65
N ALA A 62 15.89 9.35 -9.53
CA ALA A 62 15.73 8.04 -8.89
C ALA A 62 14.46 7.24 -9.25
N ILE A 63 13.45 7.81 -9.93
CA ILE A 63 12.18 7.10 -10.18
C ILE A 63 11.87 7.05 -11.68
N SER A 64 12.29 5.96 -12.33
CA SER A 64 11.81 5.56 -13.65
C SER A 64 10.84 4.39 -13.48
N VAL A 65 9.54 4.67 -13.41
CA VAL A 65 8.50 3.62 -13.34
C VAL A 65 7.64 3.67 -14.61
N PRO A 66 7.59 2.60 -15.40
CA PRO A 66 6.79 2.60 -16.63
C PRO A 66 5.28 2.67 -16.34
N ALA A 67 4.56 3.45 -17.16
CA ALA A 67 3.18 3.91 -16.93
C ALA A 67 2.14 2.82 -16.63
N HIS A 68 2.36 1.59 -17.06
CA HIS A 68 1.44 0.46 -16.82
C HIS A 68 1.46 -0.12 -15.38
N LEU A 69 2.42 0.26 -14.52
CA LEU A 69 2.68 -0.43 -13.24
C LEU A 69 1.89 0.12 -12.05
N TYR A 70 1.25 1.28 -12.20
CA TYR A 70 0.36 1.85 -11.19
C TYR A 70 -1.12 1.79 -11.59
N ASN A 71 -1.48 0.91 -12.51
CA ASN A 71 -2.89 0.62 -12.76
C ASN A 71 -3.48 -0.01 -11.49
N PRO A 72 -4.60 0.52 -10.95
CA PRO A 72 -5.19 -0.02 -9.74
C PRO A 72 -5.62 -1.47 -9.98
N LEU A 73 -5.18 -2.39 -9.11
CA LEU A 73 -5.60 -3.79 -9.12
C LEU A 73 -7.10 -3.92 -8.87
N LEU A 74 -7.63 -3.06 -8.01
CA LEU A 74 -9.04 -2.97 -7.67
C LEU A 74 -9.44 -1.50 -7.69
N CYS A 75 -10.50 -1.18 -8.42
CA CYS A 75 -11.07 0.15 -8.50
C CYS A 75 -12.57 0.08 -8.19
N LEU A 76 -13.02 0.76 -7.14
CA LEU A 76 -14.42 1.03 -6.90
C LEU A 76 -14.69 2.49 -7.24
N SER A 77 -15.50 2.74 -8.26
CA SER A 77 -15.92 4.10 -8.66
C SER A 77 -17.41 4.13 -8.93
N LYS A 78 -18.14 5.05 -8.28
CA LYS A 78 -19.59 5.24 -8.43
C LYS A 78 -20.40 3.94 -8.28
N GLY A 79 -19.99 3.06 -7.36
CA GLY A 79 -20.63 1.76 -7.11
C GLY A 79 -20.27 0.65 -8.11
N ASN A 80 -19.43 0.91 -9.11
CA ASN A 80 -18.93 -0.09 -10.03
C ASN A 80 -17.53 -0.56 -9.62
N LEU A 81 -17.38 -1.88 -9.46
CA LEU A 81 -16.12 -2.53 -9.14
C LEU A 81 -15.44 -3.01 -10.42
N GLU A 82 -14.27 -2.47 -10.70
CA GLU A 82 -13.41 -2.83 -11.82
C GLU A 82 -12.11 -3.45 -11.31
N LEU A 83 -11.60 -4.44 -12.06
CA LEU A 83 -10.32 -5.09 -11.77
C LEU A 83 -9.29 -4.64 -12.81
N GLY A 84 -8.16 -4.11 -12.34
CA GLY A 84 -6.99 -3.87 -13.19
C GLY A 84 -6.11 -5.10 -13.19
N ILE A 85 -6.04 -5.78 -14.33
CA ILE A 85 -5.12 -6.91 -14.52
C ILE A 85 -3.71 -6.33 -14.66
N SER A 86 -2.88 -6.51 -13.64
CA SER A 86 -1.45 -6.17 -13.69
C SER A 86 -0.68 -7.26 -14.44
N PRO A 87 0.35 -6.93 -15.25
CA PRO A 87 1.14 -7.92 -15.98
C PRO A 87 2.00 -8.82 -15.08
N VAL A 88 2.18 -8.49 -13.79
CA VAL A 88 3.01 -9.24 -12.85
C VAL A 88 2.13 -10.06 -11.91
N ALA A 89 2.40 -11.38 -11.83
CA ALA A 89 1.67 -12.28 -10.94
C ALA A 89 1.76 -11.83 -9.46
N LEU A 90 0.65 -11.98 -8.74
CA LEU A 90 0.61 -11.83 -7.28
C LEU A 90 1.07 -13.15 -6.64
N ASN A 91 1.77 -13.07 -5.52
CA ASN A 91 2.01 -14.24 -4.68
C ASN A 91 0.71 -14.70 -3.99
N GLU A 92 0.74 -15.84 -3.30
CA GLU A 92 -0.46 -16.43 -2.71
C GLU A 92 -1.11 -15.55 -1.63
N ASP A 93 -0.30 -14.92 -0.77
CA ASP A 93 -0.77 -14.06 0.32
C ASP A 93 -1.32 -12.73 -0.18
N GLU A 94 -0.62 -12.10 -1.13
CA GLU A 94 -1.08 -10.94 -1.89
C GLU A 94 -2.42 -11.21 -2.56
N LEU A 95 -2.54 -12.33 -3.28
CA LEU A 95 -3.77 -12.73 -3.95
C LEU A 95 -4.91 -13.00 -2.95
N LYS A 96 -4.60 -13.64 -1.81
CA LYS A 96 -5.56 -13.88 -0.74
C LYS A 96 -6.09 -12.56 -0.17
N PHE A 97 -5.21 -11.58 0.08
CA PHE A 97 -5.61 -10.25 0.52
C PHE A 97 -6.51 -9.55 -0.49
N VAL A 98 -6.09 -9.48 -1.76
CA VAL A 98 -6.87 -8.80 -2.82
C VAL A 98 -8.27 -9.42 -2.94
N LYS A 99 -8.38 -10.75 -2.93
CA LYS A 99 -9.68 -11.45 -2.98
C LYS A 99 -10.54 -11.19 -1.74
N ALA A 100 -9.94 -11.20 -0.55
CA ALA A 100 -10.67 -10.93 0.68
C ALA A 100 -11.21 -9.49 0.73
N LEU A 101 -10.38 -8.52 0.32
CA LEU A 101 -10.79 -7.13 0.19
C LEU A 101 -11.94 -6.97 -0.82
N GLN A 102 -11.82 -7.59 -1.99
CA GLN A 102 -12.84 -7.59 -3.03
C GLN A 102 -14.17 -8.13 -2.50
N ASN A 103 -14.14 -9.31 -1.87
CA ASN A 103 -15.32 -9.94 -1.31
C ASN A 103 -15.95 -9.09 -0.21
N TYR A 104 -15.15 -8.46 0.65
CA TYR A 104 -15.65 -7.57 1.69
C TYR A 104 -16.40 -6.38 1.10
N ILE A 105 -15.84 -5.73 0.06
CA ILE A 105 -16.49 -4.60 -0.61
C ILE A 105 -17.82 -5.02 -1.26
N ILE A 106 -17.84 -6.15 -1.97
CA ILE A 106 -19.05 -6.67 -2.65
C ILE A 106 -20.16 -7.01 -1.65
N ASN A 107 -19.81 -7.52 -0.47
CA ASN A 107 -20.78 -7.92 0.55
C ASN A 107 -21.28 -6.75 1.43
N HIS A 108 -20.68 -5.57 1.31
CA HIS A 108 -21.00 -4.38 2.13
C HIS A 108 -21.23 -3.14 1.26
N THR A 109 -21.96 -3.29 0.15
CA THR A 109 -22.18 -2.22 -0.83
C THR A 109 -22.85 -0.98 -0.25
N ASP A 110 -23.67 -1.14 0.78
CA ASP A 110 -24.30 -0.06 1.56
C ASP A 110 -23.26 0.81 2.27
N ILE A 111 -22.22 0.19 2.83
CA ILE A 111 -21.12 0.89 3.50
C ILE A 111 -20.22 1.59 2.48
N PHE A 112 -20.09 1.07 1.26
CA PHE A 112 -19.17 1.60 0.24
C PHE A 112 -19.84 2.44 -0.85
N ALA A 113 -21.15 2.67 -0.79
CA ALA A 113 -21.92 3.35 -1.83
C ALA A 113 -21.43 4.78 -2.15
N ASP A 114 -20.91 5.48 -1.15
CA ASP A 114 -20.40 6.85 -1.23
C ASP A 114 -18.87 6.94 -1.26
N LYS A 115 -18.18 5.81 -1.45
CA LYS A 115 -16.72 5.72 -1.36
C LYS A 115 -16.10 5.37 -2.70
N GLU A 116 -14.96 5.99 -2.98
CA GLU A 116 -14.07 5.57 -4.06
C GLU A 116 -12.88 4.84 -3.44
N ILE A 117 -12.53 3.67 -3.97
CA ILE A 117 -11.42 2.87 -3.45
C ILE A 117 -10.52 2.48 -4.61
N TYR A 118 -9.24 2.78 -4.47
CA TYR A 118 -8.19 2.34 -5.39
C TYR A 118 -7.21 1.48 -4.61
N LEU A 119 -7.01 0.23 -5.03
CA LEU A 119 -5.91 -0.59 -4.55
C LEU A 119 -4.82 -0.61 -5.59
N ILE A 120 -3.65 -0.12 -5.22
CA ILE A 120 -2.50 0.02 -6.11
C ILE A 120 -1.41 -0.93 -5.60
N ARG A 121 -0.78 -1.70 -6.49
CA ARG A 121 0.41 -2.47 -6.12
C ARG A 121 1.61 -1.54 -6.06
N ASN A 122 2.34 -1.56 -4.95
CA ASN A 122 3.61 -0.88 -4.80
C ASN A 122 4.74 -1.80 -5.27
N ARG A 123 5.78 -1.27 -5.92
CA ARG A 123 6.96 -2.08 -6.28
C ARG A 123 7.99 -1.97 -5.17
N SER A 124 8.43 -3.11 -4.64
CA SER A 124 9.58 -3.17 -3.73
C SER A 124 10.80 -2.48 -4.33
N LYS A 125 11.53 -1.69 -3.52
CA LYS A 125 12.77 -0.95 -3.85
C LYS A 125 12.71 0.10 -4.98
N LYS A 126 11.67 0.09 -5.82
CA LYS A 126 11.46 1.06 -6.92
C LYS A 126 10.19 1.91 -6.76
N GLY A 127 9.40 1.62 -5.73
CA GLY A 127 8.17 2.32 -5.37
C GLY A 127 8.32 3.12 -4.07
N ILE A 128 7.23 3.27 -3.33
CA ILE A 128 7.21 4.06 -2.09
C ILE A 128 7.70 3.22 -0.91
N GLY A 129 8.76 3.68 -0.26
CA GLY A 129 9.30 3.06 0.95
C GLY A 129 9.29 4.01 2.13
N PHE A 130 9.51 3.45 3.32
CA PHE A 130 9.73 4.16 4.57
C PHE A 130 10.95 3.58 5.28
N PHE A 131 11.87 4.43 5.74
CA PHE A 131 13.12 4.01 6.36
C PHE A 131 13.15 4.43 7.84
N ASP A 132 13.28 3.44 8.72
CA ASP A 132 14.17 3.45 9.89
C ASP A 132 14.81 2.05 9.92
N ASP A 133 16.06 1.95 9.48
CA ASP A 133 16.98 0.82 9.61
C ASP A 133 16.77 -0.47 8.76
N ALA A 134 15.65 -0.67 8.05
CA ALA A 134 15.41 -1.94 7.33
C ALA A 134 14.79 -1.86 5.92
N GLY A 135 14.50 -0.66 5.39
CA GLY A 135 13.90 -0.48 4.06
C GLY A 135 12.54 -1.16 3.91
N PHE A 136 11.49 -0.54 4.43
CA PHE A 136 10.13 -1.09 4.39
C PHE A 136 9.39 -0.59 3.15
N TYR A 137 9.00 -1.51 2.27
CA TYR A 137 8.23 -1.22 1.05
C TYR A 137 6.92 -2.01 1.09
N PRO A 138 5.84 -1.42 1.62
CA PRO A 138 4.57 -2.14 1.74
C PRO A 138 4.02 -2.48 0.36
N ASP A 139 3.54 -3.70 0.15
CA ASP A 139 3.17 -4.24 -1.17
C ASP A 139 1.98 -3.52 -1.82
N PHE A 140 1.11 -2.89 -1.03
CA PHE A 140 -0.07 -2.20 -1.54
C PHE A 140 -0.25 -0.81 -0.95
N ILE A 141 -0.85 0.06 -1.77
CA ILE A 141 -1.37 1.36 -1.38
C ILE A 141 -2.87 1.34 -1.64
N MET A 142 -3.67 1.32 -0.58
CA MET A 142 -5.12 1.47 -0.67
C MET A 142 -5.50 2.93 -0.43
N TRP A 143 -6.10 3.55 -1.43
CA TRP A 143 -6.61 4.91 -1.36
C TRP A 143 -8.13 4.89 -1.29
N MET A 144 -8.68 5.29 -0.16
CA MET A 144 -10.13 5.43 0.04
C MET A 144 -10.50 6.90 0.12
N ILE A 145 -11.53 7.30 -0.61
CA ILE A 145 -12.06 8.66 -0.64
C ILE A 145 -13.52 8.61 -0.18
N THR A 146 -13.86 9.46 0.78
CA THR A 146 -15.22 9.55 1.34
C THR A 146 -15.53 11.01 1.65
N GLY A 147 -16.40 11.62 0.84
CA GLY A 147 -16.62 13.07 0.86
C GLY A 147 -15.31 13.83 0.64
N GLU A 148 -14.95 14.70 1.57
CA GLU A 148 -13.70 15.48 1.53
C GLU A 148 -12.49 14.76 2.12
N LYS A 149 -12.69 13.62 2.79
CA LYS A 149 -11.60 12.86 3.44
C LYS A 149 -10.96 11.87 2.50
N GLN A 150 -9.65 11.70 2.64
CA GLN A 150 -8.83 10.73 1.91
C GLN A 150 -7.99 9.92 2.90
N TYR A 151 -8.10 8.60 2.80
CA TYR A 151 -7.33 7.66 3.61
C TYR A 151 -6.35 6.93 2.68
N ILE A 152 -5.06 7.21 2.84
CA ILE A 152 -3.99 6.54 2.11
C ILE A 152 -3.37 5.52 3.05
N THR A 153 -3.61 4.24 2.76
CA THR A 153 -3.30 3.13 3.65
C THR A 153 -2.28 2.23 2.99
N PHE A 154 -1.11 2.11 3.62
CA PHE A 154 -0.03 1.24 3.19
C PHE A 154 -0.21 -0.16 3.79
N ILE A 155 -0.22 -1.21 2.97
CA ILE A 155 -0.58 -2.56 3.41
C ILE A 155 0.50 -3.54 2.96
N GLU A 156 1.00 -4.38 3.87
CA GLU A 156 2.02 -5.39 3.59
C GLU A 156 1.59 -6.75 4.17
N PRO A 157 1.24 -7.74 3.34
CA PRO A 157 1.22 -9.14 3.75
C PRO A 157 2.63 -9.63 4.12
N HIS A 158 2.87 -9.91 5.40
CA HIS A 158 4.21 -10.21 5.90
C HIS A 158 4.26 -11.40 6.87
N GLY A 159 5.33 -12.19 6.78
CA GLY A 159 5.60 -13.27 7.72
C GLY A 159 6.15 -12.72 9.03
N MET A 160 5.40 -12.81 10.13
CA MET A 160 5.76 -12.21 11.42
C MET A 160 6.49 -13.17 12.37
N ALA A 161 6.77 -14.40 11.96
CA ALA A 161 7.38 -15.44 12.81
C ALA A 161 8.65 -14.99 13.56
N ARG A 162 9.44 -14.10 12.96
CA ARG A 162 10.70 -13.58 13.53
C ARG A 162 10.70 -12.07 13.76
N GLU A 163 9.58 -11.41 13.50
CA GLU A 163 9.47 -9.96 13.59
C GLU A 163 9.24 -9.55 15.05
N SER A 164 10.00 -8.57 15.54
CA SER A 164 9.81 -8.05 16.89
C SER A 164 8.60 -7.13 16.95
N PHE A 165 7.86 -7.16 18.06
CA PHE A 165 6.79 -6.19 18.31
C PHE A 165 7.27 -4.73 18.30
N THR A 166 8.54 -4.51 18.66
CA THR A 166 9.14 -3.16 18.70
C THR A 166 9.85 -2.79 17.41
N SER A 167 9.63 -3.51 16.31
CA SER A 167 10.33 -3.22 15.06
C SER A 167 9.82 -1.95 14.38
N SER A 168 10.65 -1.36 13.53
CA SER A 168 10.28 -0.16 12.77
C SER A 168 9.10 -0.38 11.84
N LYS A 169 8.89 -1.62 11.37
CA LYS A 169 7.72 -2.02 10.56
C LYS A 169 6.42 -1.88 11.36
N VAL A 170 6.40 -2.45 12.57
CA VAL A 170 5.25 -2.35 13.47
C VAL A 170 5.00 -0.90 13.84
N GLY A 171 6.07 -0.13 14.10
CA GLY A 171 5.97 1.29 14.45
C GLY A 171 5.53 2.23 13.30
N LEU A 172 5.47 1.76 12.05
CA LEU A 172 5.21 2.62 10.89
C LEU A 172 3.88 3.37 11.00
N HIS A 173 2.82 2.73 11.53
CA HIS A 173 1.50 3.36 11.60
C HIS A 173 1.56 4.63 12.45
N SER A 174 2.35 4.63 13.52
CA SER A 174 2.53 5.78 14.40
C SER A 174 3.36 6.86 13.70
N ARG A 175 4.46 6.49 13.05
CA ARG A 175 5.35 7.43 12.36
C ARG A 175 4.66 8.14 11.20
N LEU A 176 3.85 7.41 10.43
CA LEU A 176 3.03 8.00 9.37
C LEU A 176 2.18 9.14 9.90
N LYS A 177 1.59 8.98 11.09
CA LYS A 177 0.81 10.02 11.76
C LYS A 177 1.66 11.18 12.28
N THR A 178 2.69 10.87 13.07
CA THR A 178 3.40 11.89 13.85
C THR A 178 4.41 12.67 13.03
N GLU A 179 4.97 12.07 11.97
CA GLU A 179 6.07 12.66 11.21
C GLU A 179 5.67 13.03 9.78
N ILE A 180 5.00 12.12 9.07
CA ILE A 180 4.78 12.27 7.63
C ILE A 180 3.49 13.07 7.36
N GLU A 181 2.36 12.66 7.94
CA GLU A 181 1.08 13.36 7.83
C GLU A 181 1.19 14.81 8.36
N ALA A 182 1.88 14.99 9.48
CA ALA A 182 2.17 16.31 10.05
C ALA A 182 2.96 17.23 9.08
N LYS A 183 3.93 16.68 8.34
CA LYS A 183 4.71 17.42 7.33
C LYS A 183 3.94 17.62 6.01
N LEU A 184 3.01 16.72 5.68
CA LEU A 184 2.21 16.78 4.46
C LEU A 184 1.35 18.05 4.44
N LYS A 185 0.81 18.46 5.60
CA LYS A 185 -0.03 19.66 5.80
C LYS A 185 -1.28 19.67 4.91
N VAL A 186 -1.88 18.50 4.69
CA VAL A 186 -3.16 18.34 3.97
C VAL A 186 -4.18 17.77 4.97
N PRO A 187 -5.00 18.61 5.62
CA PRO A 187 -5.88 18.17 6.72
C PRO A 187 -6.95 17.13 6.34
N SER A 188 -7.29 17.06 5.05
CA SER A 188 -8.22 16.07 4.51
C SER A 188 -7.60 14.68 4.33
N VAL A 189 -6.28 14.56 4.46
CA VAL A 189 -5.54 13.31 4.22
C VAL A 189 -5.14 12.67 5.54
N THR A 190 -5.41 11.38 5.64
CA THR A 190 -5.09 10.52 6.77
C THR A 190 -4.23 9.36 6.25
N LEU A 191 -2.99 9.27 6.73
CA LEU A 191 -2.07 8.19 6.42
C LEU A 191 -2.22 7.06 7.44
N ASN A 192 -2.25 5.81 6.96
CA ASN A 192 -2.30 4.63 7.81
C ASN A 192 -1.35 3.57 7.26
N SER A 193 -0.95 2.62 8.09
CA SER A 193 -0.36 1.38 7.62
C SER A 193 -0.94 0.17 8.34
N PHE A 194 -0.85 -0.99 7.70
CA PHE A 194 -1.17 -2.30 8.27
C PHE A 194 -0.15 -3.33 7.83
N ILE A 195 0.29 -4.15 8.78
CA ILE A 195 0.92 -5.43 8.46
C ILE A 195 -0.16 -6.49 8.53
N LEU A 196 -0.31 -7.27 7.47
CA LEU A 196 -1.20 -8.42 7.42
C LEU A 196 -0.35 -9.66 7.67
N SER A 197 -0.37 -10.17 8.90
CA SER A 197 0.43 -11.33 9.26
C SER A 197 -0.05 -12.57 8.51
N THR A 198 0.83 -13.12 7.68
CA THR A 198 0.65 -14.41 7.01
C THR A 198 0.98 -15.57 7.95
N THR A 199 1.64 -15.28 9.07
CA THR A 199 1.93 -16.20 10.17
C THR A 199 0.80 -16.15 11.19
N LYS A 200 0.29 -17.29 11.64
CA LYS A 200 -0.74 -17.31 12.69
C LYS A 200 -0.14 -16.85 14.02
N TYR A 201 -0.97 -16.25 14.87
CA TYR A 201 -0.54 -15.87 16.22
C TYR A 201 0.02 -17.06 17.03
N SER A 202 -0.58 -18.25 16.87
CA SER A 202 -0.11 -19.48 17.52
C SER A 202 1.32 -19.88 17.16
N ASP A 203 1.82 -19.37 16.02
CA ASP A 203 3.08 -19.77 15.42
C ASP A 203 4.16 -18.69 15.60
N LEU A 204 3.83 -17.57 16.25
CA LEU A 204 4.82 -16.56 16.63
C LEU A 204 5.78 -17.11 17.69
N VAL A 205 7.05 -16.71 17.57
CA VAL A 205 8.11 -17.06 18.53
C VAL A 205 7.88 -16.35 19.87
N ASP A 206 7.50 -15.08 19.82
CA ASP A 206 7.16 -14.29 21.01
C ASP A 206 5.63 -14.23 21.19
N LYS A 207 5.14 -14.83 22.29
CA LYS A 207 3.73 -14.83 22.70
C LYS A 207 3.47 -13.96 23.93
N SER A 208 4.45 -13.15 24.35
CA SER A 208 4.29 -12.22 25.47
C SER A 208 3.31 -11.09 25.15
N VAL A 209 3.20 -10.73 23.87
CA VAL A 209 2.27 -9.73 23.34
C VAL A 209 0.99 -10.43 22.88
N THR A 210 -0.18 -9.96 23.33
CA THR A 210 -1.47 -10.55 22.96
C THR A 210 -1.91 -10.14 21.55
N VAL A 211 -2.82 -10.90 20.95
CA VAL A 211 -3.42 -10.57 19.64
C VAL A 211 -4.04 -9.18 19.65
N GLU A 212 -4.70 -8.79 20.74
CA GLU A 212 -5.33 -7.48 20.88
C GLU A 212 -4.29 -6.35 20.84
N VAL A 213 -3.12 -6.56 21.45
CA VAL A 213 -2.02 -5.59 21.44
C VAL A 213 -1.40 -5.49 20.04
N TRP A 214 -1.21 -6.60 19.33
CA TRP A 214 -0.79 -6.59 17.93
C TRP A 214 -1.79 -5.84 17.04
N ASN A 215 -3.09 -6.14 17.18
CA ASN A 215 -4.17 -5.49 16.44
C ASN A 215 -4.25 -3.98 16.76
N ALA A 216 -4.01 -3.59 18.02
CA ALA A 216 -3.95 -2.18 18.42
C ALA A 216 -2.80 -1.43 17.72
N ASN A 217 -1.71 -2.11 17.40
CA ASN A 217 -0.54 -1.59 16.67
C ASN A 217 -0.57 -1.95 15.19
N HIS A 218 -1.76 -2.14 14.63
CA HIS A 218 -1.99 -2.29 13.19
C HIS A 218 -1.33 -3.53 12.54
N VAL A 219 -1.05 -4.55 13.35
CA VAL A 219 -0.68 -5.87 12.85
C VAL A 219 -1.90 -6.77 12.97
N LEU A 220 -2.47 -7.19 11.84
CA LEU A 220 -3.69 -7.98 11.77
C LEU A 220 -3.38 -9.36 11.20
N PHE A 221 -3.96 -10.41 11.77
CA PHE A 221 -3.67 -11.79 11.36
C PHE A 221 -4.63 -12.28 10.27
N MET A 222 -4.10 -12.77 9.14
CA MET A 222 -4.89 -13.17 7.97
C MET A 222 -5.66 -14.49 8.14
N ASP A 223 -5.50 -15.19 9.27
CA ASP A 223 -6.32 -16.34 9.65
C ASP A 223 -7.59 -15.95 10.43
N ASP A 224 -7.69 -14.72 10.93
CA ASP A 224 -8.94 -14.16 11.43
C ASP A 224 -9.81 -13.70 10.25
N SER A 225 -10.99 -14.29 10.07
CA SER A 225 -11.96 -13.90 9.03
C SER A 225 -12.34 -12.41 9.02
N LYS A 226 -12.16 -11.69 10.13
CA LYS A 226 -12.54 -10.29 10.29
C LYS A 226 -11.42 -9.30 10.03
N TYR A 227 -10.23 -9.74 9.62
CA TYR A 227 -9.09 -8.83 9.46
C TYR A 227 -9.36 -7.68 8.46
N ILE A 228 -10.16 -7.90 7.42
CA ILE A 228 -10.56 -6.82 6.49
C ILE A 228 -11.51 -5.82 7.17
N GLU A 229 -12.48 -6.29 7.95
CA GLU A 229 -13.38 -5.44 8.75
C GLU A 229 -12.56 -4.55 9.70
N MET A 230 -11.57 -5.15 10.38
CA MET A 230 -10.67 -4.43 11.29
C MET A 230 -9.84 -3.34 10.61
N ILE A 231 -9.44 -3.50 9.33
CA ILE A 231 -8.79 -2.44 8.56
C ILE A 231 -9.74 -1.24 8.48
N PHE A 232 -10.95 -1.44 7.96
CA PHE A 232 -11.91 -0.36 7.75
C PHE A 232 -12.40 0.27 9.06
N ASP A 233 -12.51 -0.50 10.14
CA ASP A 233 -12.89 0.01 11.45
C ASP A 233 -11.92 1.03 12.02
N LYS A 234 -10.65 0.94 11.62
CA LYS A 234 -9.58 1.87 12.00
C LYS A 234 -9.44 3.06 11.04
N LEU A 235 -10.17 3.09 9.92
CA LEU A 235 -10.18 4.18 8.94
C LEU A 235 -11.34 5.17 9.18
N LYS A 236 -11.43 5.75 10.38
CA LYS A 236 -12.54 6.66 10.79
C LYS A 236 -12.02 8.07 11.08
#